data_AF-A0A7J4XXZ7-F1
#
_entry.id   AF-A0A7J4XXZ7-F1
#
_cell.length_a   1.000
_cell.length_b   1.000
_cell.length_c   1.000
_cell.angle_alpha   90.00
_cell.angle_beta   90.00
_cell.angle_gamma   90.00
#
_symmetry.space_group_name_H-M   'P 1'
#
loop_
_entity.id
_entity.type
_entity.pdbx_description
1 polymer ?
#
loop_
_entity_poly.entity_id
_entity_poly.type
_entity_poly.pdbx_seq_one_letter_code
_entity_poly.pdbx_strand_id
1 'polypeptide(L)' 'VRTSPARGTAYDIAGKGLACEDSFRQAIYVAIDVFRNRQREKVARANPLRKQYYEKRDDSDKLKLDTVDED' A
#
# COMPACT_ATOMS: atom_id res chain seq x y z
N VAL A 1 0.91 11.85 -3.20
CA VAL A 1 2.09 11.32 -2.48
C VAL A 1 3.27 12.18 -2.90
N ARG A 2 4.09 12.68 -1.97
CA ARG A 2 5.26 13.51 -2.27
C ARG A 2 6.48 12.88 -1.60
N THR A 3 7.55 12.72 -2.36
CA THR A 3 8.86 12.24 -1.90
C THR A 3 9.92 13.25 -2.30
N SER A 4 11.12 13.13 -1.73
CA SER A 4 12.28 13.95 -2.11
C SER A 4 13.56 13.13 -2.03
N PRO A 5 14.55 13.41 -2.89
CA PRO A 5 15.88 12.84 -2.73
C PRO A 5 16.49 13.22 -1.38
N ALA A 6 17.38 12.38 -0.86
CA ALA A 6 18.00 12.56 0.46
C ALA A 6 19.18 13.54 0.46
N ARG A 7 19.65 13.99 -0.72
CA ARG A 7 20.78 14.94 -0.86
C ARG A 7 20.29 16.34 -1.23
N GLY A 8 21.04 17.34 -0.79
CA GLY A 8 20.84 18.74 -1.16
C GLY A 8 21.35 19.06 -2.57
N THR A 9 21.42 20.35 -2.90
CA THR A 9 21.76 20.84 -4.26
C THR A 9 23.16 20.46 -4.74
N ALA A 10 24.12 20.28 -3.81
CA ALA A 10 25.48 19.87 -4.10
C ALA A 10 26.16 20.69 -5.22
N TYR A 11 26.21 22.02 -5.04
CA TYR A 11 26.77 22.97 -6.03
C TYR A 11 28.21 22.63 -6.43
N ASP A 12 29.00 22.07 -5.52
CA ASP A 12 30.41 21.70 -5.77
C ASP A 12 30.58 20.63 -6.86
N ILE A 13 29.55 19.85 -7.16
CA ILE A 13 29.58 18.79 -8.18
C ILE A 13 28.69 19.09 -9.40
N ALA A 14 28.04 20.25 -9.43
CA ALA A 14 27.19 20.66 -10.55
C ALA A 14 28.02 20.79 -11.84
N GLY A 15 27.52 20.20 -12.94
CA GLY A 15 28.20 20.23 -14.24
C GLY A 15 29.43 19.32 -14.35
N LYS A 16 29.85 18.62 -13.27
CA LYS A 16 31.03 17.73 -13.29
C LYS A 16 30.71 16.29 -13.66
N GLY A 17 29.43 15.92 -13.76
CA GLY A 17 29.00 14.54 -14.05
C GLY A 17 29.28 13.54 -12.93
N LEU A 18 29.55 14.01 -11.70
CA LEU A 18 29.89 13.19 -10.54
C LEU A 18 28.68 12.88 -9.62
N ALA A 19 27.50 13.42 -9.94
CA ALA A 19 26.31 13.22 -9.13
C ALA A 19 25.76 11.81 -9.33
N CYS A 20 25.42 11.14 -8.23
CA CYS A 20 24.75 9.83 -8.24
C CYS A 20 23.24 10.02 -8.15
N GLU A 21 22.50 9.45 -9.09
CA GLU A 21 21.05 9.61 -9.22
C GLU A 21 20.22 8.66 -8.34
N ASP A 22 20.84 7.68 -7.66
CA ASP A 22 20.15 6.61 -6.94
C ASP A 22 19.08 7.13 -5.97
N SER A 23 19.44 8.15 -5.19
CA SER A 23 18.52 8.73 -4.20
C SER A 23 17.32 9.42 -4.85
N PHE A 24 17.49 10.00 -6.04
CA PHE A 24 16.42 10.63 -6.79
C PHE A 24 15.51 9.58 -7.43
N ARG A 25 16.11 8.56 -8.05
CA ARG A 25 15.38 7.43 -8.64
C ARG A 25 14.55 6.69 -7.59
N GLN A 26 15.12 6.44 -6.42
CA GLN A 26 14.43 5.82 -5.30
C GLN A 26 13.25 6.67 -4.81
N ALA A 27 13.44 7.99 -4.68
CA ALA A 27 12.35 8.88 -4.29
C ALA A 27 11.16 8.79 -5.27
N ILE A 28 11.43 8.73 -6.58
CA ILE A 28 10.38 8.59 -7.61
C ILE A 28 9.65 7.25 -7.46
N TYR A 29 10.38 6.13 -7.39
CA TYR A 29 9.74 4.81 -7.33
C TYR A 29 8.93 4.61 -6.05
N VAL A 30 9.44 5.08 -4.91
CA VAL A 30 8.68 5.05 -3.64
C VAL A 30 7.37 5.83 -3.76
N ALA A 31 7.37 6.98 -4.46
CA ALA A 31 6.15 7.75 -4.65
C ALA A 31 5.09 6.96 -5.44
N ILE A 32 5.52 6.30 -6.51
CA ILE A 32 4.68 5.46 -7.37
C ILE A 32 4.13 4.27 -6.58
N ASP A 33 4.99 3.58 -5.84
CA ASP A 33 4.63 2.39 -5.07
C ASP A 33 3.62 2.70 -3.98
N VAL A 34 3.85 3.77 -3.20
CA VAL A 34 2.92 4.21 -2.16
C VAL A 34 1.59 4.64 -2.77
N PHE A 35 1.59 5.34 -3.91
CA PHE A 35 0.36 5.71 -4.59
C PHE A 35 -0.45 4.49 -5.01
N ARG A 36 0.18 3.53 -5.69
CA ARG A 36 -0.46 2.28 -6.12
C ARG A 36 -0.91 1.44 -4.94
N ASN A 37 -0.15 1.42 -3.85
CA ASN A 37 -0.51 0.69 -2.64
C ASN A 37 -1.78 1.25 -2.00
N ARG A 38 -1.91 2.58 -1.90
CA ARG A 38 -3.12 3.23 -1.39
C ARG A 38 -4.37 2.89 -2.21
N GLN A 39 -4.22 2.78 -3.54
CA GLN A 39 -5.33 2.39 -4.40
C GLN A 39 -5.71 0.91 -4.19
N ARG A 40 -4.73 0.01 -4.11
CA ARG A 40 -4.96 -1.42 -3.80
C ARG A 40 -5.60 -1.61 -2.43
N GLU A 41 -5.15 -0.87 -1.42
CA GLU A 41 -5.68 -0.90 -0.06
C GLU A 41 -7.17 -0.48 -0.02
N LYS A 42 -7.56 0.55 -0.77
CA LYS A 42 -8.97 0.96 -0.91
C LYS A 42 -9.83 -0.16 -1.52
N VAL A 43 -9.33 -0.81 -2.57
CA VAL A 43 -10.05 -1.94 -3.21
C VAL A 43 -10.17 -3.12 -2.24
N ALA A 44 -9.09 -3.49 -1.56
CA ALA A 44 -9.09 -4.60 -0.61
C ALA A 44 -10.00 -4.36 0.60
N ARG A 45 -10.17 -3.10 1.03
CA ARG A 45 -11.08 -2.74 2.14
C ARG A 45 -12.55 -2.59 1.72
N ALA A 46 -12.88 -2.63 0.44
CA ALA A 46 -14.26 -2.38 0.00
C ALA A 46 -15.25 -3.44 0.50
N ASN A 47 -14.82 -4.70 0.64
CA ASN A 47 -15.64 -5.78 1.19
C ASN A 47 -14.85 -6.63 2.19
N PRO A 48 -14.74 -6.19 3.46
CA PRO A 48 -14.04 -6.95 4.48
C PRO A 48 -14.84 -8.18 4.88
N LEU A 49 -14.15 -9.32 5.04
CA LEU A 49 -14.76 -10.54 5.58
C LEU A 49 -15.37 -10.28 6.97
N ARG A 50 -16.56 -10.83 7.20
CA ARG A 50 -17.22 -10.79 8.51
C ARG A 50 -16.31 -11.44 9.54
N LYS A 51 -16.18 -10.81 10.72
CA LYS A 51 -15.44 -11.39 11.85
C LYS A 51 -16.09 -12.74 12.18
N GLN A 52 -15.40 -13.83 11.92
CA GLN A 52 -15.81 -15.14 12.41
C GLN A 52 -15.35 -15.23 13.87
N TYR A 53 -16.31 -15.10 14.79
CA TYR A 53 -16.09 -15.52 16.17
C TYR A 53 -16.10 -17.05 16.16
N TYR A 54 -14.92 -17.65 16.25
CA TYR A 54 -14.82 -19.08 16.56
C TYR A 54 -14.87 -19.19 18.08
N GLU A 55 -16.07 -19.32 18.65
CA GLU A 55 -16.16 -19.80 20.03
C GLU A 55 -15.61 -21.23 20.03
N LYS A 56 -14.45 -21.41 20.68
CA LYS A 56 -13.67 -22.65 20.64
C LYS A 56 -14.32 -23.81 21.42
N ARG A 57 -15.65 -23.79 21.62
CA ARG A 57 -16.37 -24.71 22.53
C ARG A 57 -17.75 -25.21 22.09
N ASP A 58 -18.33 -24.79 20.96
CA ASP A 58 -19.58 -25.41 20.49
C ASP A 58 -19.55 -25.61 18.96
N ASP A 59 -19.30 -26.85 18.53
CA ASP A 59 -19.26 -27.29 17.12
C ASP A 59 -20.67 -27.42 16.51
N SER A 60 -21.59 -26.53 16.87
CA SER A 60 -22.96 -26.54 16.37
C SER A 60 -23.41 -25.18 15.88
N ASP A 61 -22.79 -24.66 14.81
CA ASP A 61 -23.49 -23.72 13.95
C ASP A 61 -23.01 -23.85 12.50
N LYS A 62 -23.84 -24.53 11.70
CA LYS A 62 -23.68 -24.62 10.25
C LYS A 62 -23.90 -23.23 9.66
N LEU A 63 -22.84 -22.60 9.15
CA LEU A 63 -22.96 -21.37 8.37
C LEU A 63 -23.87 -21.63 7.15
N LYS A 64 -25.05 -21.01 7.12
CA LYS A 64 -25.85 -20.87 5.90
C LYS A 64 -25.22 -19.78 5.05
N LEU A 65 -24.68 -20.16 3.88
CA LEU A 65 -23.95 -19.28 2.96
C LEU A 65 -24.86 -18.66 1.88
N ASP A 66 -26.16 -18.91 1.90
CA ASP A 66 -27.06 -18.58 0.78
C ASP A 66 -28.10 -17.50 1.11
N THR A 67 -27.67 -16.36 1.67
CA THR A 67 -28.48 -15.14 1.59
C THR A 67 -27.72 -14.12 0.75
N VAL A 68 -27.99 -14.15 -0.56
CA VAL A 68 -27.83 -12.99 -1.43
C VAL A 68 -28.81 -11.95 -0.90
N ASP A 69 -28.29 -10.87 -0.31
CA ASP A 69 -29.09 -9.69 -0.02
C ASP A 69 -29.49 -9.08 -1.38
N GLU A 70 -30.76 -9.21 -1.76
CA GLU A 70 -31.35 -8.39 -2.82
C GLU A 70 -31.52 -6.96 -2.27
N ASP A 71 -30.75 -6.02 -2.83
CA ASP A 71 -31.14 -4.64 -3.21
C ASP A 71 -29.94 -3.88 -3.81
#